data_AF-A0A524EG39-F1
#
_entry.id   AF-A0A524EG39-F1
#
_cell.length_a   1.000
_cell.length_b   1.000
_cell.length_c   1.000
_cell.angle_alpha   90.00
_cell.angle_beta   90.00
_cell.angle_gamma   90.00
#
_symmetry.space_group_name_H-M   'P 1'
#
loop_
_entity.id
_entity.type
_entity.pdbx_description
1 polymer ?
#
loop_
_entity_poly.entity_id
_entity_poly.type
_entity_poly.pdbx_seq_one_letter_code
_entity_poly.pdbx_strand_id
1 'polypeptide(L)'
;MTDIKQEACCNTNSLDSVLRALGIKIMIKEPECTGCGLCAEICPFGLPQKNETGKFAIHHPELCTECSACQRNCPVNAIILNEQKGCGCLWNARSVAKNDKKTCNCS
;
A
#
# COMPACT_ATOMS: atom_id res chain seq x y z
N MET A 1 -0.99 -26.63 24.38
CA MET A 1 0.13 -26.20 23.51
C MET A 1 -0.31 -26.21 22.05
N THR A 2 -1.31 -25.40 21.70
CA THR A 2 -1.54 -24.87 20.34
C THR A 2 -2.59 -23.75 20.47
N ASP A 3 -2.28 -22.77 21.31
CA ASP A 3 -3.12 -21.58 21.45
C ASP A 3 -2.68 -20.54 20.43
N ILE A 4 -3.17 -20.71 19.20
CA ILE A 4 -3.23 -19.64 18.21
C ILE A 4 -4.34 -18.69 18.67
N LYS A 5 -4.02 -17.80 19.63
CA LYS A 5 -4.88 -16.69 20.03
C LYS A 5 -4.04 -15.42 20.26
N GLN A 6 -3.38 -14.99 19.20
CA GLN A 6 -2.96 -13.60 19.05
C GLN A 6 -3.71 -13.05 17.83
N GLU A 7 -5.00 -12.75 18.00
CA GLU A 7 -5.72 -11.86 17.08
C GLU A 7 -5.16 -10.45 17.30
N ALA A 8 -3.95 -10.25 16.79
CA ALA A 8 -3.36 -8.94 16.65
C ALA A 8 -4.31 -8.10 15.80
N CYS A 9 -4.35 -6.80 16.09
CA CYS A 9 -5.13 -5.73 15.49
C CYS A 9 -5.02 -5.52 13.96
N CYS A 10 -4.63 -6.56 13.21
CA CYS A 10 -4.35 -6.58 11.80
C CYS A 10 -4.83 -7.91 11.22
N ASN A 11 -6.15 -8.07 11.06
CA ASN A 11 -6.68 -9.02 10.07
C ASN A 11 -6.23 -8.52 8.69
N THR A 12 -5.11 -9.08 8.24
CA THR A 12 -4.50 -8.85 6.94
C THR A 12 -5.15 -9.84 5.99
N ASN A 13 -5.64 -9.36 4.85
CA ASN A 13 -5.96 -10.26 3.76
C ASN A 13 -4.68 -11.02 3.38
N SER A 14 -4.80 -12.27 2.92
CA SER A 14 -3.68 -13.17 2.63
C SER A 14 -2.57 -12.54 1.75
N LEU A 15 -2.91 -11.55 0.92
CA LEU A 15 -1.95 -10.83 0.09
C LEU A 15 -1.15 -9.75 0.84
N ASP A 16 -1.75 -9.06 1.82
CA ASP A 16 -1.11 -8.00 2.60
C ASP A 16 0.00 -8.57 3.51
N SER A 17 -0.23 -9.74 4.07
CA SER A 17 0.74 -10.45 4.93
C SER A 17 1.95 -10.92 4.13
N VAL A 18 1.74 -11.42 2.90
CA VAL A 18 2.83 -11.81 1.99
C VAL A 18 3.68 -10.61 1.58
N LEU A 19 3.06 -9.53 1.13
CA LEU A 19 3.81 -8.36 0.68
C LEU A 19 4.61 -7.70 1.81
N ARG A 20 4.08 -7.70 3.04
CA ARG A 20 4.81 -7.27 4.25
C ARG A 20 6.00 -8.17 4.56
N ALA A 21 5.82 -9.49 4.51
CA ALA A 21 6.90 -10.45 4.74
C ALA A 21 8.03 -10.30 3.71
N LEU A 22 7.69 -9.94 2.48
CA LEU A 22 8.64 -9.69 1.39
C LEU A 22 9.22 -8.26 1.40
N GLY A 23 8.77 -7.38 2.30
CA GLY A 23 9.22 -5.98 2.35
C GLY A 23 8.78 -5.13 1.15
N ILE A 24 7.79 -5.60 0.37
CA ILE A 24 7.32 -4.91 -0.83
C ILE A 24 6.28 -3.85 -0.42
N LYS A 25 6.71 -2.59 -0.43
CA LYS A 25 5.87 -1.45 -0.07
C LYS A 25 4.92 -1.05 -1.18
N ILE A 26 5.35 -1.11 -2.44
CA ILE A 26 4.61 -0.60 -3.59
C ILE A 26 4.84 -1.47 -4.83
N MET A 27 3.81 -1.61 -5.66
CA MET A 27 3.85 -2.36 -6.93
C MET A 27 2.86 -1.75 -7.93
N ILE A 28 3.17 -1.83 -9.23
CA ILE A 28 2.21 -1.52 -10.30
C ILE A 28 1.81 -2.82 -10.99
N LYS A 29 0.52 -3.08 -11.12
CA LYS A 29 -0.04 -4.18 -11.90
C LYS A 29 0.04 -3.82 -13.38
N GLU A 30 1.05 -4.36 -14.07
CA GLU A 30 1.24 -4.17 -15.50
C GLU A 30 -0.01 -4.40 -16.37
N PRO A 31 -0.85 -5.46 -16.18
CA PRO A 31 -2.03 -5.67 -17.02
C PRO A 31 -3.10 -4.59 -16.88
N GLU A 32 -3.14 -3.88 -15.75
CA GLU A 32 -4.08 -2.79 -15.49
C GLU A 32 -3.50 -1.42 -15.85
N CYS A 33 -2.18 -1.32 -16.00
CA CYS A 33 -1.53 -0.06 -16.33
C CYS A 33 -1.90 0.38 -17.75
N THR A 34 -2.33 1.63 -17.93
CA THR A 34 -2.60 2.20 -19.26
C THR A 34 -1.40 2.92 -19.88
N GLY A 35 -0.35 3.18 -19.10
CA GLY A 35 0.81 3.97 -19.55
C GLY A 35 0.60 5.49 -19.49
N CYS A 36 -0.39 5.99 -18.73
CA CYS A 36 -0.74 7.42 -18.67
C CYS A 36 0.34 8.36 -18.12
N GLY A 37 1.31 7.87 -17.34
CA GLY A 37 2.45 8.67 -16.85
C GLY A 37 2.22 9.52 -15.60
N LEU A 38 0.97 9.68 -15.13
CA LEU A 38 0.66 10.49 -13.94
C LEU A 38 1.44 10.05 -12.69
N CYS A 39 1.72 8.76 -12.54
CA CYS A 39 2.49 8.24 -11.42
C CYS A 39 3.94 8.74 -11.40
N ALA A 40 4.56 8.90 -12.56
CA ALA A 40 5.93 9.40 -12.68
C ALA A 40 6.00 10.91 -12.45
N GLU A 41 4.99 11.66 -12.91
CA GLU A 41 4.91 13.12 -12.72
C GLU A 41 4.73 13.50 -11.24
N ILE A 42 3.87 12.77 -10.51
CA ILE A 42 3.57 13.10 -9.12
C ILE A 42 4.57 12.54 -8.10
N CYS A 43 5.44 11.61 -8.51
CA CYS A 43 6.38 10.98 -7.59
C CYS A 43 7.63 11.87 -7.42
N PRO A 44 7.84 12.49 -6.24
CA PRO A 44 9.01 13.35 -6.03
C PRO A 44 10.34 12.58 -6.05
N PHE A 45 10.29 11.26 -5.88
CA PHE A 45 11.45 10.37 -5.89
C PHE A 45 11.68 9.69 -7.26
N GLY A 46 10.81 9.93 -8.25
CA GLY A 46 10.98 9.36 -9.60
C GLY A 46 10.96 7.82 -9.65
N LEU A 47 10.26 7.16 -8.72
CA LEU A 47 10.26 5.68 -8.64
C LEU A 47 9.53 5.01 -9.81
N PRO A 48 8.37 5.51 -10.30
CA PRO A 48 7.70 4.91 -11.45
C PRO A 48 8.46 5.25 -12.73
N GLN A 49 8.97 4.25 -13.44
CA GLN A 49 9.62 4.43 -14.75
C GLN A 49 8.89 3.63 -15.83
N LYS A 50 8.94 4.14 -17.05
CA LYS A 50 8.29 3.54 -18.21
C LYS A 50 9.19 2.42 -18.76
N ASN A 51 8.61 1.25 -18.97
CA ASN A 51 9.27 0.10 -19.58
C ASN A 51 9.15 0.13 -21.13
N GLU A 52 9.75 -0.86 -21.79
CA GLU A 52 9.71 -1.00 -23.24
C GLU A 52 8.30 -1.23 -23.81
N THR A 53 7.39 -1.82 -23.01
CA THR A 53 5.98 -2.05 -23.39
C THR A 53 5.12 -0.80 -23.23
N GLY A 54 5.71 0.31 -22.79
CA GLY A 54 5.04 1.58 -22.55
C GLY A 54 4.22 1.65 -21.26
N LYS A 55 4.33 0.63 -20.40
CA LYS A 55 3.73 0.55 -19.07
C LYS A 55 4.71 1.06 -18.02
N PHE A 56 4.22 1.30 -16.81
CA PHE A 56 5.06 1.77 -15.71
C PHE A 56 5.33 0.66 -14.70
N ALA A 57 6.56 0.60 -14.20
CA ALA A 57 6.99 -0.25 -13.10
C ALA A 57 7.66 0.60 -12.02
N ILE A 58 7.71 0.09 -10.77
CA ILE A 58 8.44 0.77 -9.69
C ILE A 58 9.89 0.33 -9.71
N HIS A 59 10.79 1.30 -9.83
CA HIS A 59 12.22 1.15 -9.60
C HIS A 59 12.54 1.60 -8.18
N HIS A 60 13.45 0.89 -7.50
CA HIS A 60 13.86 1.20 -6.13
C HIS A 60 12.69 1.31 -5.14
N PRO A 61 11.82 0.28 -5.01
CA PRO A 61 10.65 0.30 -4.12
C PRO A 61 11.00 0.56 -2.65
N GLU A 62 12.24 0.29 -2.23
CA GLU A 62 12.78 0.58 -0.91
C GLU A 62 12.75 2.07 -0.55
N LEU A 63 12.91 2.95 -1.55
CA LEU A 63 12.91 4.41 -1.41
C LEU A 63 11.50 5.00 -1.32
N CYS A 64 10.46 4.18 -1.50
CA CYS A 64 9.09 4.63 -1.34
C CYS A 64 8.81 5.03 0.12
N THR A 65 8.42 6.28 0.32
CA THR A 65 8.03 6.84 1.62
C THR A 65 6.53 6.65 1.92
N GLU A 66 5.83 5.85 1.12
CA GLU A 66 4.42 5.51 1.33
C GLU A 66 3.47 6.73 1.37
N CYS A 67 3.76 7.79 0.61
CA CYS A 67 2.93 9.01 0.58
C CYS A 67 1.57 8.85 -0.15
N SER A 68 1.36 7.69 -0.78
CA SER A 68 0.18 7.31 -1.58
C SER A 68 -0.22 8.28 -2.71
N ALA A 69 0.65 9.21 -3.11
CA ALA A 69 0.35 10.18 -4.16
C ALA A 69 0.10 9.52 -5.52
N CYS A 70 0.98 8.63 -5.96
CA CYS A 70 0.83 7.88 -7.21
C CYS A 70 -0.39 6.96 -7.19
N GLN A 71 -0.64 6.26 -6.08
CA GLN A 71 -1.79 5.38 -5.91
C GLN A 71 -3.12 6.13 -6.02
N ARG A 72 -3.27 7.25 -5.31
CA ARG A 72 -4.51 8.05 -5.31
C ARG A 72 -4.83 8.71 -6.65
N ASN A 73 -3.83 8.94 -7.50
CA ASN A 73 -3.97 9.61 -8.78
C ASN A 73 -3.94 8.65 -9.97
N CYS A 74 -3.86 7.33 -9.73
CA CYS A 74 -3.94 6.36 -10.82
C CYS A 74 -5.39 6.23 -11.29
N PRO A 75 -5.72 6.61 -12.55
CA PRO A 75 -7.11 6.63 -13.03
C PRO A 75 -7.75 5.24 -13.12
N VAL A 76 -6.92 4.20 -13.17
CA VAL A 76 -7.32 2.79 -13.31
C VAL A 76 -7.00 1.97 -12.07
N ASN A 77 -6.54 2.59 -10.98
CA ASN A 77 -6.19 1.92 -9.73
C ASN A 77 -5.17 0.75 -9.87
N ALA A 78 -4.26 0.85 -10.84
CA ALA A 78 -3.26 -0.19 -11.11
C ALA A 78 -2.14 -0.27 -10.06
N ILE A 79 -2.05 0.69 -9.14
CA ILE A 79 -0.96 0.78 -8.15
C ILE A 79 -1.42 0.22 -6.82
N ILE A 80 -0.66 -0.75 -6.28
CA ILE A 80 -0.84 -1.32 -4.95
C ILE A 80 0.20 -0.69 -4.03
N LEU A 81 -0.25 -0.08 -2.94
CA LEU A 81 0.60 0.41 -1.86
C LEU A 81 0.21 -0.29 -0.56
N ASN A 82 1.18 -0.90 0.11
CA ASN A 82 1.01 -1.48 1.43
C ASN A 82 1.37 -0.44 2.48
N GLU A 83 0.39 0.34 2.90
CA GLU A 83 0.59 1.31 3.99
C GLU A 83 0.92 0.56 5.30
N GLN A 84 1.98 1.02 5.98
CA GLN A 84 2.25 0.59 7.35
C GLN A 84 1.07 0.99 8.24
N LYS A 85 0.50 0.01 8.95
CA LYS A 85 -0.57 0.29 9.92
C LYS A 85 0.10 0.75 11.20
N GLY A 86 -0.09 2.00 11.58
CA GLY A 86 0.44 2.53 12.83
C GLY A 86 -0.33 1.97 14.03
N CYS A 87 0.37 1.63 15.11
CA CYS A 87 -0.23 1.41 16.42
C CYS A 87 -0.25 2.76 17.17
N GLY A 88 -1.37 3.47 17.13
CA GLY A 88 -1.48 4.73 17.85
C GLY A 88 -2.91 5.23 17.95
N CYS A 89 -3.18 6.05 18.96
CA CYS A 89 -4.52 6.62 19.22
C CYS A 89 -5.05 7.42 18.02
N LEU A 90 -4.16 8.02 17.22
CA LEU A 90 -4.48 8.72 15.97
C LEU A 90 -4.98 7.78 14.86
N TRP A 91 -4.47 6.54 14.80
CA TRP A 91 -4.95 5.54 13.84
C TRP A 91 -6.41 5.15 14.14
N ASN A 92 -6.74 4.98 15.42
CA ASN A 92 -8.11 4.67 15.86
C ASN A 92 -9.10 5.79 15.49
N ALA A 93 -8.72 7.06 15.65
CA ALA A 93 -9.56 8.18 15.26
C ALA A 93 -9.92 8.17 13.76
N ARG A 94 -8.95 7.82 12.89
CA ARG A 94 -9.19 7.67 11.45
C ARG A 94 -10.10 6.48 11.12
N SER A 95 -9.94 5.35 11.80
CA SER A 95 -10.77 4.16 11.60
C SER A 95 -12.23 4.39 12.00
N VAL A 96 -12.46 5.11 13.11
CA VAL A 96 -13.80 5.50 13.57
C VAL A 96 -14.49 6.43 12.55
N ALA A 97 -13.75 7.39 11.98
CA ALA A 97 -14.29 8.29 10.96
C ALA A 97 -14.71 7.58 9.65
N LYS A 98 -14.09 6.42 9.33
CA LYS A 98 -14.44 5.62 8.15
C LYS A 98 -15.51 4.55 8.41
N ASN A 99 -16.07 4.49 9.62
CA ASN A 99 -17.00 3.44 10.06
C ASN A 99 -16.45 2.02 9.78
N ASP A 100 -15.13 1.86 9.93
CA ASP A 100 -14.47 0.58 9.73
C ASP A 100 -14.60 -0.22 11.03
N LYS A 101 -15.15 -1.44 10.97
CA LYS A 101 -15.47 -2.28 12.15
C LYS A 101 -14.23 -2.76 12.94
N LYS A 102 -13.05 -2.26 12.60
CA LYS A 102 -11.75 -2.62 13.17
C LYS A 102 -11.34 -1.56 14.20
N THR A 103 -12.13 -1.41 15.27
CA THR A 103 -11.74 -0.57 16.41
C THR A 103 -10.70 -1.31 17.23
N CYS A 104 -9.45 -0.87 17.12
CA CYS A 104 -8.33 -1.45 17.84
C CYS A 104 -8.19 -0.80 19.22
N ASN A 105 -8.82 -1.39 20.23
CA ASN A 105 -8.64 -0.94 21.60
C ASN A 105 -7.30 -1.48 22.12
N CYS A 106 -6.34 -0.59 22.33
CA CYS A 106 -5.19 -0.89 23.20
C CYS A 106 -5.70 -0.87 24.64
N SER A 107 -5.84 -2.05 25.24
CA SER A 107 -5.98 -2.20 26.70
C SER A 107 -4.63 -2.08 27.39
#